data_AF-A0AAD3G8P6-F1
#
_entry.id   AF-A0AAD3G8P6-F1
#
_cell.length_a   1.000
_cell.length_b   1.000
_cell.length_c   1.000
_cell.angle_alpha   90.00
_cell.angle_beta   90.00
_cell.angle_gamma   90.00
#
_symmetry.space_group_name_H-M   'P 1'
#
loop_
_entity.id
_entity.type
_entity.pdbx_description
1 polymer ?
#
loop_
_entity_poly.entity_id
_entity_poly.type
_entity_poly.pdbx_seq_one_letter_code
_entity_poly.pdbx_strand_id
1 'polypeptide(L)'
;MADFQLTTPVAFLIFNRPDTTARVFEAICQAKPPQLLVVADGPRPNKPDDIEKCKAARAIIEGVDWDCEVLTNYSDVNLGCKNRVSSGLDWVFSLVEEVIILEDDCLPHPSFFRFCQDLLDYYRDDKRIMAISGDNFQLGRKRTEYSYYFSRYNHIWGWASWRRAWQYYDVKMKLWQEIHDGNWLEYILGEGQSVKYWTKIFQSAYDGKIDTWDYPWTFACWIQNGLTILPNVNLVSNIGFGEDATHTIGSKSRVANLPVKEMNFPLKHPLFLLRHVEADNFTYDNNYASNLLLRFNNKIKQILN
;
A
#
# COMPACT_ATOMS: atom_id res chain seq x y z
N MET A 1 10.69 -4.45 26.85
CA MET A 1 10.61 -5.08 25.52
C MET A 1 12.03 -5.29 25.06
N ALA A 2 12.65 -6.40 25.44
CA ALA A 2 13.99 -6.76 24.99
C ALA A 2 13.85 -8.00 24.11
N ASP A 3 14.53 -8.01 22.96
CA ASP A 3 14.73 -9.14 22.04
C ASP A 3 13.80 -9.25 20.81
N PHE A 4 13.22 -8.16 20.30
CA PHE A 4 12.79 -8.14 18.89
C PHE A 4 13.94 -7.60 18.04
N GLN A 5 14.40 -8.41 17.08
CA GLN A 5 15.28 -8.00 16.00
C GLN A 5 14.58 -8.28 14.68
N LEU A 6 14.54 -7.28 13.82
CA LEU A 6 14.03 -7.44 12.47
C LEU A 6 15.05 -8.23 11.64
N THR A 7 14.58 -9.27 10.96
CA THR A 7 15.34 -10.09 10.02
C THR A 7 14.77 -9.99 8.60
N THR A 8 13.56 -9.47 8.45
CA THR A 8 12.93 -9.26 7.14
C THR A 8 13.52 -8.02 6.44
N PRO A 9 13.86 -8.11 5.14
CA PRO A 9 14.23 -6.95 4.34
C PRO A 9 13.15 -5.87 4.31
N VAL A 10 13.58 -4.61 4.18
CA VAL A 10 12.67 -3.47 3.97
C VAL A 10 12.93 -2.86 2.60
N ALA A 11 11.88 -2.68 1.80
CA ALA A 11 11.88 -1.87 0.61
C ALA A 11 11.35 -0.47 0.93
N PHE A 12 12.06 0.56 0.49
CA PHE A 12 11.68 1.95 0.69
C PHE A 12 11.54 2.68 -0.64
N LEU A 13 10.32 3.09 -0.96
CA LEU A 13 9.97 3.74 -2.22
C LEU A 13 9.93 5.26 -1.99
N ILE A 14 10.83 5.99 -2.65
CA ILE A 14 11.01 7.44 -2.43
C ILE A 14 10.94 8.22 -3.74
N PHE A 15 10.63 9.51 -3.64
CA PHE A 15 10.75 10.41 -4.78
C PHE A 15 11.37 11.75 -4.39
N ASN A 16 10.56 12.81 -4.26
CA ASN A 16 11.00 14.19 -4.15
C ASN A 16 10.48 14.87 -2.86
N ARG A 17 10.13 14.08 -1.82
CA ARG A 17 9.67 14.61 -0.53
C ARG A 17 10.69 14.31 0.58
N PRO A 18 11.81 15.06 0.67
CA PRO A 18 12.84 14.80 1.67
C PRO A 18 12.29 14.84 3.11
N ASP A 19 11.33 15.72 3.41
CA ASP A 19 10.80 15.87 4.77
C ASP A 19 10.05 14.63 5.27
N THR A 20 9.16 14.06 4.45
CA THR A 20 8.45 12.83 4.82
C THR A 20 9.36 11.62 4.71
N THR A 21 10.26 11.60 3.71
CA THR A 21 11.31 10.57 3.55
C THR A 21 12.13 10.43 4.84
N ALA A 22 12.60 11.55 5.41
CA ALA A 22 13.40 11.56 6.64
C ALA A 22 12.63 10.95 7.83
N ARG A 23 11.33 11.27 7.94
CA ARG A 23 10.49 10.76 9.03
C ARG A 23 10.23 9.27 8.95
N VAL A 24 9.97 8.76 7.74
CA VAL A 24 9.78 7.32 7.53
C VAL A 24 11.11 6.57 7.68
N PHE A 25 12.20 7.13 7.16
CA PHE A 25 13.53 6.56 7.29
C PHE A 25 13.97 6.45 8.76
N GLU A 26 13.71 7.46 9.60
CA GLU A 26 13.97 7.37 11.04
C GLU A 26 13.28 6.16 11.70
N ALA A 27 12.04 5.84 11.30
CA ALA A 27 11.35 4.64 11.79
C ALA A 27 12.02 3.34 11.28
N ILE A 28 12.56 3.34 10.06
CA ILE A 28 13.36 2.23 9.51
C ILE A 28 14.68 2.09 10.28
N CYS A 29 15.37 3.18 10.59
CA CYS A 29 16.60 3.19 11.39
C CYS A 29 16.40 2.59 12.78
N GLN A 30 15.24 2.83 13.40
CA GLN A 30 14.90 2.22 14.68
C GLN A 30 14.63 0.72 14.58
N ALA A 31 14.09 0.26 13.44
CA ALA A 31 13.82 -1.15 13.19
C ALA A 31 15.07 -1.95 12.78
N LYS A 32 16.10 -1.28 12.24
CA LYS A 32 17.39 -1.85 11.85
C LYS A 32 17.25 -3.12 10.98
N PRO A 33 16.57 -3.05 9.82
CA PRO A 33 16.51 -4.21 8.93
C PRO A 33 17.92 -4.61 8.47
N PRO A 34 18.20 -5.91 8.27
CA PRO A 34 19.51 -6.36 7.79
C PRO A 34 19.75 -6.00 6.32
N GLN A 35 18.70 -5.72 5.56
CA GLN A 35 18.76 -5.31 4.17
C GLN A 35 17.73 -4.22 3.88
N LEU A 36 18.17 -3.15 3.22
CA LEU A 36 17.35 -2.01 2.81
C LEU A 36 17.43 -1.87 1.28
N LEU A 37 16.30 -2.08 0.60
CA LEU A 37 16.18 -1.95 -0.84
C LEU A 37 15.50 -0.62 -1.19
N VAL A 38 16.24 0.36 -1.69
CA VAL A 38 15.69 1.70 -1.96
C VAL A 38 15.40 1.87 -3.44
N VAL A 39 14.15 2.20 -3.75
CA VAL A 39 13.68 2.52 -5.09
C VAL A 39 13.38 4.01 -5.13
N ALA A 40 14.06 4.76 -6.01
CA ALA A 40 13.78 6.18 -6.20
C ALA A 40 13.34 6.49 -7.63
N ASP A 41 12.33 7.34 -7.80
CA ASP A 41 12.03 7.94 -9.11
C ASP A 41 12.99 9.08 -9.45
N GLY A 42 13.03 9.46 -10.73
CA GLY A 42 13.80 10.61 -11.22
C GLY A 42 12.97 11.91 -11.25
N PRO A 43 13.63 13.07 -11.35
CA PRO A 43 12.96 14.38 -11.36
C PRO A 43 12.06 14.55 -12.59
N ARG A 44 10.91 15.23 -12.44
CA ARG A 44 10.02 15.51 -13.58
C ARG A 44 10.67 16.57 -14.48
N PRO A 45 10.66 16.38 -15.82
CA PRO A 45 11.36 17.28 -16.74
C PRO A 45 10.88 18.74 -16.68
N ASN A 46 9.63 18.97 -16.27
CA ASN A 46 9.02 20.30 -16.18
C ASN A 46 8.93 20.83 -14.74
N LYS A 47 9.73 20.29 -13.81
CA LYS A 47 9.78 20.71 -12.40
C LYS A 47 11.24 20.80 -11.93
N PRO A 48 11.95 21.92 -12.17
CA PRO A 48 13.35 22.07 -11.82
C PRO A 48 13.67 21.79 -10.35
N ASP A 49 12.77 22.17 -9.44
CA ASP A 49 12.93 21.92 -7.99
C ASP A 49 12.98 20.43 -7.63
N ASP A 50 12.46 19.54 -8.49
CA ASP A 50 12.56 18.10 -8.26
C ASP A 50 14.02 17.62 -8.26
N ILE A 51 14.93 18.28 -8.97
CA ILE A 51 16.34 17.86 -9.04
C ILE A 51 16.96 17.87 -7.64
N GLU A 52 16.87 19.02 -6.97
CA GLU A 52 17.41 19.17 -5.61
C GLU A 52 16.60 18.39 -4.59
N LYS A 53 15.26 18.33 -4.73
CA LYS A 53 14.41 17.54 -3.83
C LYS A 53 14.69 16.03 -3.92
N CYS A 54 14.87 15.47 -5.12
CA CYS A 54 15.23 14.06 -5.32
C CYS A 54 16.61 13.78 -4.75
N LYS A 55 17.59 14.68 -4.99
CA LYS A 55 18.93 14.56 -4.44
C LYS A 55 18.91 14.56 -2.91
N ALA A 56 18.17 15.48 -2.29
CA ALA A 56 17.99 15.55 -0.85
C ALA A 56 17.31 14.30 -0.29
N ALA A 57 16.26 13.78 -0.96
CA ALA A 57 15.59 12.55 -0.55
C ALA A 57 16.51 11.33 -0.61
N ARG A 58 17.34 11.20 -1.65
CA ARG A 58 18.32 10.12 -1.79
C ARG A 58 19.44 10.22 -0.75
N ALA A 59 19.91 11.42 -0.43
CA ALA A 59 20.97 11.65 0.55
C ALA A 59 20.58 11.20 1.97
N ILE A 60 19.28 11.17 2.31
CA ILE A 60 18.80 10.65 3.60
C ILE A 60 19.21 9.18 3.80
N ILE A 61 19.28 8.40 2.73
CA ILE A 61 19.64 6.98 2.77
C ILE A 61 21.10 6.78 3.18
N GLU A 62 21.96 7.79 3.01
CA GLU A 62 23.36 7.75 3.48
C GLU A 62 23.45 7.72 5.02
N GLY A 63 22.35 8.01 5.72
CA GLY A 63 22.26 7.94 7.18
C GLY A 63 22.15 6.54 7.78
N VAL A 64 22.31 5.48 7.00
CA VAL A 64 22.36 4.11 7.53
C VAL A 64 23.62 3.92 8.38
N ASP A 65 23.44 3.72 9.68
CA ASP A 65 24.51 3.64 10.68
C ASP A 65 24.57 2.28 11.42
N TRP A 66 23.83 1.28 10.93
CA TRP A 66 23.80 -0.08 11.45
C TRP A 66 24.27 -1.11 10.40
N ASP A 67 24.50 -2.35 10.83
CA ASP A 67 24.86 -3.45 9.92
C ASP A 67 23.69 -3.77 8.99
N CYS A 68 23.75 -3.21 7.77
CA CYS A 68 22.69 -3.23 6.78
C CYS A 68 23.27 -3.30 5.38
N GLU A 69 22.83 -4.26 4.59
CA GLU A 69 23.07 -4.25 3.15
C GLU A 69 22.11 -3.25 2.48
N VAL A 70 22.65 -2.16 1.94
CA VAL A 70 21.85 -1.15 1.22
C VAL A 70 21.98 -1.38 -0.27
N LEU A 71 20.87 -1.69 -0.93
CA LEU A 71 20.77 -1.83 -2.38
C LEU A 71 19.89 -0.72 -2.95
N THR A 72 20.34 -0.07 -4.01
CA THR A 72 19.62 1.07 -4.59
C THR A 72 19.24 0.82 -6.05
N ASN A 73 18.04 1.26 -6.41
CA ASN A 73 17.55 1.32 -7.78
C ASN A 73 16.98 2.72 -8.00
N TYR A 74 17.81 3.61 -8.54
CA TYR A 74 17.44 5.00 -8.79
C TYR A 74 17.22 5.24 -10.27
N SER A 75 16.11 5.86 -10.61
CA SER A 75 15.86 6.31 -11.99
C SER A 75 16.40 7.71 -12.21
N ASP A 76 17.07 7.95 -13.33
CA ASP A 76 17.51 9.30 -13.74
C ASP A 76 16.37 10.12 -14.32
N VAL A 77 15.31 9.46 -14.79
CA VAL A 77 14.11 10.09 -15.38
C VAL A 77 12.87 9.76 -14.56
N ASN A 78 11.88 10.66 -14.55
CA ASN A 78 10.61 10.39 -13.92
C ASN A 78 9.82 9.33 -14.72
N LEU A 79 9.55 8.18 -14.12
CA LEU A 79 8.74 7.10 -14.70
C LEU A 79 7.26 7.19 -14.29
N GLY A 80 6.97 8.00 -13.26
CA GLY A 80 5.61 8.18 -12.72
C GLY A 80 5.24 7.06 -11.75
N CYS A 81 4.18 7.29 -10.97
CA CYS A 81 3.78 6.41 -9.87
C CYS A 81 3.55 4.96 -10.33
N LYS A 82 2.76 4.77 -11.40
CA LYS A 82 2.45 3.43 -11.92
C LYS A 82 3.69 2.66 -12.30
N ASN A 83 4.51 3.20 -13.19
CA ASN A 83 5.64 2.46 -13.76
C ASN A 83 6.81 2.38 -12.77
N ARG A 84 7.06 3.43 -12.00
CA ARG A 84 8.18 3.43 -11.05
C ARG A 84 7.98 2.44 -9.94
N VAL A 85 6.80 2.44 -9.31
CA VAL A 85 6.52 1.51 -8.21
C VAL A 85 6.49 0.08 -8.72
N SER A 86 5.81 -0.18 -9.85
CA SER A 86 5.77 -1.52 -10.45
C SER A 86 7.17 -2.08 -10.76
N SER A 87 7.99 -1.33 -11.52
CA SER A 87 9.35 -1.77 -11.88
C SER A 87 10.29 -1.85 -10.68
N GLY A 88 10.09 -1.00 -9.68
CA GLY A 88 10.80 -1.05 -8.41
C GLY A 88 10.50 -2.32 -7.63
N LEU A 89 9.22 -2.68 -7.51
CA LEU A 89 8.79 -3.90 -6.84
C LEU A 89 9.21 -5.16 -7.61
N ASP A 90 9.18 -5.14 -8.95
CA ASP A 90 9.75 -6.23 -9.77
C ASP A 90 11.23 -6.44 -9.46
N TRP A 91 12.00 -5.36 -9.34
CA TRP A 91 13.40 -5.42 -8.95
C TRP A 91 13.58 -5.93 -7.50
N VAL A 92 12.81 -5.41 -6.53
CA VAL A 92 12.84 -5.88 -5.14
C VAL A 92 12.58 -7.39 -5.08
N PHE A 93 11.49 -7.86 -5.68
CA PHE A 93 11.13 -9.27 -5.65
C PHE A 93 12.03 -10.14 -6.52
N SER A 94 12.86 -9.59 -7.42
CA SER A 94 13.93 -10.37 -8.05
C SER A 94 15.05 -10.73 -7.07
N LEU A 95 15.22 -9.95 -6.00
CA LEU A 95 16.29 -10.09 -5.01
C LEU A 95 15.84 -10.85 -3.76
N VAL A 96 14.59 -10.67 -3.32
CA VAL A 96 14.09 -11.26 -2.07
C VAL A 96 12.79 -12.05 -2.26
N GLU A 97 12.56 -13.02 -1.36
CA GLU A 97 11.34 -13.84 -1.35
C GLU A 97 10.19 -13.16 -0.60
N GLU A 98 10.49 -12.29 0.36
CA GLU A 98 9.52 -11.51 1.13
C GLU A 98 10.13 -10.21 1.62
N VAL A 99 9.29 -9.20 1.81
CA VAL A 99 9.74 -7.84 2.11
C VAL A 99 8.65 -7.01 2.78
N ILE A 100 9.06 -6.10 3.66
CA ILE A 100 8.22 -5.01 4.19
C ILE A 100 8.42 -3.79 3.29
N ILE A 101 7.36 -3.20 2.80
CA ILE A 101 7.36 -2.12 1.80
C ILE A 101 6.78 -0.86 2.44
N LEU A 102 7.55 0.23 2.42
CA LEU A 102 7.14 1.56 2.86
C LEU A 102 7.30 2.56 1.71
N GLU A 103 6.36 3.49 1.58
CA GLU A 103 6.51 4.69 0.74
C GLU A 103 7.00 5.86 1.60
N ASP A 104 7.57 6.89 0.97
CA ASP A 104 8.13 8.08 1.62
C ASP A 104 7.15 8.88 2.50
N ASP A 105 5.86 8.55 2.45
CA ASP A 105 4.81 9.18 3.23
C ASP A 105 4.01 8.21 4.12
N CYS A 106 4.44 6.96 4.24
CA CYS A 106 3.82 5.95 5.08
C CYS A 106 4.59 5.80 6.39
N LEU A 107 4.21 6.54 7.44
CA LEU A 107 4.90 6.54 8.74
C LEU A 107 4.42 5.38 9.62
N PRO A 108 5.25 4.34 9.87
CA PRO A 108 4.85 3.20 10.68
C PRO A 108 5.04 3.46 12.19
N HIS A 109 4.20 2.83 13.01
CA HIS A 109 4.50 2.60 14.43
C HIS A 109 5.58 1.51 14.56
N PRO A 110 6.47 1.55 15.57
CA PRO A 110 7.53 0.53 15.72
C PRO A 110 7.02 -0.93 15.73
N SER A 111 5.82 -1.17 16.27
CA SER A 111 5.21 -2.51 16.28
C SER A 111 4.81 -3.03 14.89
N PHE A 112 4.78 -2.18 13.85
CA PHE A 112 4.49 -2.58 12.47
C PHE A 112 5.50 -3.60 11.94
N PHE A 113 6.79 -3.38 12.19
CA PHE A 113 7.85 -4.25 11.66
C PHE A 113 7.73 -5.67 12.20
N ARG A 114 7.52 -5.83 13.52
CA ARG A 114 7.28 -7.15 14.12
C ARG A 114 5.97 -7.77 13.65
N PHE A 115 4.92 -6.97 13.50
CA PHE A 115 3.64 -7.44 12.97
C PHE A 115 3.80 -8.05 11.57
N CYS A 116 4.51 -7.36 10.67
CA CYS A 116 4.79 -7.89 9.34
C CYS A 116 5.70 -9.12 9.38
N GLN A 117 6.80 -9.10 10.14
CA GLN A 117 7.72 -10.25 10.22
C GLN A 117 7.02 -11.51 10.75
N ASP A 118 6.31 -11.41 11.88
CA ASP A 118 5.61 -12.55 12.48
C ASP A 118 4.57 -13.14 11.50
N LEU A 119 3.89 -12.29 10.72
CA LEU A 119 2.87 -12.73 9.75
C LEU A 119 3.44 -13.21 8.41
N LEU A 120 4.55 -12.63 7.95
CA LEU A 120 5.28 -13.10 6.78
C LEU A 120 5.76 -14.53 7.00
N ASP A 121 6.30 -14.80 8.18
CA ASP A 121 6.72 -16.14 8.57
C ASP A 121 5.53 -17.10 8.74
N TYR A 122 4.50 -16.68 9.48
CA TYR A 122 3.34 -17.54 9.77
C TYR A 122 2.55 -17.93 8.52
N TYR A 123 2.40 -17.02 7.55
CA TYR A 123 1.64 -17.25 6.32
C TYR A 123 2.52 -17.52 5.10
N ARG A 124 3.81 -17.82 5.31
CA ARG A 124 4.80 -18.00 4.22
C ARG A 124 4.32 -18.91 3.10
N ASP A 125 3.69 -20.04 3.44
CA ASP A 125 3.21 -21.03 2.46
C ASP A 125 1.70 -20.97 2.19
N ASP A 126 0.95 -20.12 2.90
CA ASP A 126 -0.49 -19.99 2.72
C ASP A 126 -0.81 -19.06 1.54
N LYS A 127 -0.98 -19.66 0.36
CA LYS A 127 -1.28 -18.96 -0.89
C LYS A 127 -2.64 -18.23 -0.91
N ARG A 128 -3.48 -18.41 0.11
CA ARG A 128 -4.72 -17.64 0.27
C ARG A 128 -4.44 -16.20 0.71
N ILE A 129 -3.27 -15.95 1.31
CA ILE A 129 -2.85 -14.61 1.76
C ILE A 129 -1.87 -14.02 0.75
N MET A 130 -2.19 -12.82 0.27
CA MET A 130 -1.43 -12.09 -0.76
C MET A 130 -0.62 -10.94 -0.19
N ALA A 131 -1.12 -10.31 0.88
CA ALA A 131 -0.48 -9.16 1.49
C ALA A 131 -0.81 -9.05 2.98
N ILE A 132 0.01 -8.28 3.68
CA ILE A 132 -0.19 -7.83 5.05
C ILE A 132 -0.12 -6.31 5.01
N SER A 133 -1.18 -5.61 5.37
CA SER A 133 -1.21 -4.14 5.43
C SER A 133 -0.90 -3.65 6.84
N GLY A 134 -0.40 -2.41 6.98
CA GLY A 134 -0.33 -1.68 8.23
C GLY A 134 -1.55 -0.79 8.50
N ASP A 135 -2.44 -0.64 7.52
CA ASP A 135 -3.58 0.27 7.58
C ASP A 135 -4.78 -0.33 8.32
N ASN A 136 -5.49 0.54 9.04
CA ASN A 136 -6.83 0.28 9.50
C ASN A 136 -7.76 1.46 9.22
N PHE A 137 -8.48 1.37 8.10
CA PHE A 137 -9.48 2.37 7.70
C PHE A 137 -10.85 2.17 8.35
N GLN A 138 -10.92 1.49 9.50
CA GLN A 138 -12.15 1.32 10.26
C GLN A 138 -12.44 2.51 11.19
N LEU A 139 -11.67 3.61 11.07
CA LEU A 139 -11.84 4.87 11.81
C LEU A 139 -11.86 4.67 13.33
N GLY A 140 -10.90 3.89 13.83
CA GLY A 140 -10.75 3.57 15.25
C GLY A 140 -11.62 2.42 15.77
N ARG A 141 -12.47 1.83 14.93
CA ARG A 141 -13.28 0.65 15.30
C ARG A 141 -12.42 -0.61 15.29
N LYS A 142 -12.46 -1.35 16.39
CA LYS A 142 -12.01 -2.74 16.41
C LYS A 142 -13.09 -3.62 15.79
N ARG A 143 -12.68 -4.59 14.98
CA ARG A 143 -13.57 -5.52 14.28
C ARG A 143 -13.63 -6.90 14.91
N THR A 144 -12.60 -7.22 15.67
CA THR A 144 -12.44 -8.54 16.26
C THR A 144 -11.69 -8.45 17.59
N GLU A 145 -11.64 -9.56 18.32
CA GLU A 145 -10.79 -9.73 19.51
C GLU A 145 -9.40 -10.27 19.16
N TYR A 146 -9.14 -10.59 17.88
CA TYR A 146 -7.83 -10.98 17.35
C TYR A 146 -6.96 -9.75 17.04
N SER A 147 -5.66 -9.96 16.85
CA SER A 147 -4.73 -8.88 16.48
C SER A 147 -4.97 -8.34 15.07
N TYR A 148 -5.57 -9.15 14.19
CA TYR A 148 -5.84 -8.81 12.80
C TYR A 148 -7.07 -9.56 12.28
N TYR A 149 -7.54 -9.17 11.09
CA TYR A 149 -8.62 -9.83 10.36
C TYR A 149 -8.28 -9.91 8.86
N PHE A 150 -9.05 -10.68 8.11
CA PHE A 150 -8.84 -10.85 6.66
C PHE A 150 -9.81 -9.97 5.87
N SER A 151 -9.28 -9.24 4.90
CA SER A 151 -10.04 -8.36 4.00
C SER A 151 -9.75 -8.72 2.56
N ARG A 152 -10.69 -8.41 1.67
CA ARG A 152 -10.39 -8.38 0.23
C ARG A 152 -9.59 -7.14 -0.17
N TYR A 153 -9.64 -6.06 0.61
CA TYR A 153 -8.95 -4.81 0.27
C TYR A 153 -7.50 -4.86 0.74
N ASN A 154 -6.58 -4.49 -0.16
CA ASN A 154 -5.16 -4.56 0.11
C ASN A 154 -4.66 -3.48 1.06
N HIS A 155 -5.16 -2.24 0.93
CA HIS A 155 -4.70 -1.07 1.69
C HIS A 155 -3.17 -0.96 1.77
N ILE A 156 -2.59 -0.25 0.80
CA ILE A 156 -1.15 -0.32 0.50
C ILE A 156 -0.29 0.70 1.25
N TRP A 157 -0.75 1.37 2.32
CA TRP A 157 0.11 2.29 3.06
C TRP A 157 0.89 1.54 4.12
N GLY A 158 2.15 1.25 3.78
CA GLY A 158 3.00 0.37 4.56
C GLY A 158 2.44 -1.05 4.60
N TRP A 159 3.07 -1.96 3.88
CA TRP A 159 2.57 -3.32 3.72
C TRP A 159 3.72 -4.30 3.59
N ALA A 160 3.43 -5.58 3.55
CA ALA A 160 4.40 -6.64 3.32
C ALA A 160 3.79 -7.71 2.42
N SER A 161 4.63 -8.37 1.66
CA SER A 161 4.20 -9.44 0.75
C SER A 161 5.38 -10.35 0.39
N TRP A 162 5.07 -11.36 -0.42
CA TRP A 162 6.00 -12.37 -0.89
C TRP A 162 6.12 -12.30 -2.42
N ARG A 163 7.28 -12.71 -2.94
CA ARG A 163 7.52 -12.95 -4.37
C ARG A 163 6.44 -13.86 -4.95
N ARG A 164 6.05 -14.91 -4.19
CA ARG A 164 4.98 -15.84 -4.59
C ARG A 164 3.61 -15.19 -4.81
N ALA A 165 3.36 -14.01 -4.23
CA ALA A 165 2.13 -13.26 -4.44
C ALA A 165 2.34 -12.19 -5.52
N TRP A 166 3.47 -11.48 -5.50
CA TRP A 166 3.79 -10.46 -6.49
C TRP A 166 3.91 -10.99 -7.92
N GLN A 167 4.28 -12.26 -8.12
CA GLN A 167 4.38 -12.87 -9.46
C GLN A 167 3.07 -12.81 -10.29
N TYR A 168 1.91 -12.59 -9.64
CA TYR A 168 0.63 -12.42 -10.33
C TYR A 168 0.36 -10.98 -10.78
N TYR A 169 1.18 -10.03 -10.34
CA TYR A 169 1.05 -8.63 -10.73
C TYR A 169 1.35 -8.46 -12.21
N ASP A 170 0.40 -7.84 -12.93
CA ASP A 170 0.58 -7.42 -14.32
C ASP A 170 0.12 -5.97 -14.45
N VAL A 171 1.07 -5.06 -14.63
CA VAL A 171 0.83 -3.63 -14.81
C VAL A 171 -0.11 -3.31 -16.00
N LYS A 172 -0.21 -4.22 -16.97
CA LYS A 172 -1.10 -4.10 -18.14
C LYS A 172 -2.46 -4.76 -17.93
N MET A 173 -2.66 -5.49 -16.83
CA MET A 173 -3.90 -6.20 -16.50
C MET A 173 -4.43 -7.04 -17.68
N LYS A 174 -3.57 -7.82 -18.36
CA LYS A 174 -3.95 -8.51 -19.63
C LYS A 174 -5.18 -9.40 -19.47
N LEU A 175 -5.30 -10.09 -18.34
CA LEU A 175 -6.43 -10.97 -18.01
C LEU A 175 -7.76 -10.23 -17.92
N TRP A 176 -7.78 -8.89 -17.81
CA TRP A 176 -9.01 -8.11 -17.82
C TRP A 176 -9.85 -8.38 -19.07
N GLN A 177 -9.22 -8.51 -20.25
CA GLN A 177 -9.93 -8.81 -21.50
C GLN A 177 -10.66 -10.16 -21.48
N GLU A 178 -10.20 -11.12 -20.69
CA GLU A 178 -10.80 -12.46 -20.63
C GLU A 178 -11.97 -12.51 -19.67
N ILE A 179 -11.90 -11.74 -18.57
CA ILE A 179 -12.85 -11.87 -17.46
C ILE A 179 -13.79 -10.67 -17.31
N HIS A 180 -13.62 -9.58 -18.05
CA HIS A 180 -14.38 -8.34 -17.83
C HIS A 180 -15.90 -8.53 -17.92
N ASP A 181 -16.37 -9.37 -18.84
CA ASP A 181 -17.80 -9.66 -19.05
C ASP A 181 -18.34 -10.78 -18.15
N GLY A 182 -17.50 -11.37 -17.29
CA GLY A 182 -17.90 -12.40 -16.34
C GLY A 182 -18.43 -11.84 -15.02
N ASN A 183 -19.20 -12.65 -14.30
CA ASN A 183 -19.78 -12.29 -12.99
C ASN A 183 -18.81 -12.46 -11.81
N TRP A 184 -17.50 -12.55 -12.07
CA TRP A 184 -16.50 -12.83 -11.03
C TRP A 184 -16.43 -11.75 -9.95
N LEU A 185 -16.65 -10.49 -10.32
CA LEU A 185 -16.74 -9.39 -9.36
C LEU A 185 -17.94 -9.55 -8.44
N GLU A 186 -19.05 -10.14 -8.88
CA GLU A 186 -20.22 -10.39 -8.03
C GLU A 186 -19.91 -11.44 -6.96
N TYR A 187 -19.14 -12.48 -7.31
CA TYR A 187 -18.71 -13.50 -6.34
C TYR A 187 -17.79 -12.92 -5.25
N ILE A 188 -17.01 -11.89 -5.57
CA ILE A 188 -16.10 -11.23 -4.61
C ILE A 188 -16.81 -10.10 -3.87
N LEU A 189 -17.60 -9.29 -4.56
CA LEU A 189 -18.14 -8.03 -4.06
C LEU A 189 -19.57 -8.14 -3.53
N GLY A 190 -20.27 -9.22 -3.85
CA GLY A 190 -21.73 -9.27 -3.83
C GLY A 190 -22.31 -8.49 -5.02
N GLU A 191 -23.64 -8.37 -5.08
CA GLU A 191 -24.30 -7.59 -6.12
C GLU A 191 -24.35 -6.09 -5.77
N GLY A 192 -24.51 -5.24 -6.79
CA GLY A 192 -24.87 -3.83 -6.60
C GLY A 192 -23.78 -2.82 -6.96
N GLN A 193 -23.72 -1.72 -6.20
CA GLN A 193 -22.96 -0.53 -6.60
C GLN A 193 -21.43 -0.72 -6.53
N SER A 194 -20.95 -1.62 -5.67
CA SER A 194 -19.54 -1.96 -5.53
C SER A 194 -18.99 -2.61 -6.79
N VAL A 195 -19.72 -3.55 -7.39
CA VAL A 195 -19.37 -4.16 -8.68
C VAL A 195 -19.24 -3.10 -9.75
N LYS A 196 -20.27 -2.27 -9.94
CA LYS A 196 -20.25 -1.18 -10.94
C LYS A 196 -19.08 -0.22 -10.74
N TYR A 197 -18.76 0.11 -9.50
CA TYR A 197 -17.62 0.97 -9.17
C TYR A 197 -16.30 0.30 -9.58
N TRP A 198 -16.05 -0.94 -9.14
CA TRP A 198 -14.81 -1.64 -9.39
C TRP A 198 -14.64 -2.05 -10.87
N THR A 199 -15.70 -2.44 -11.56
CA THR A 199 -15.68 -2.67 -13.02
C THR A 199 -15.20 -1.41 -13.75
N LYS A 200 -15.73 -0.23 -13.39
CA LYS A 200 -15.33 1.04 -13.99
C LYS A 200 -13.88 1.40 -13.66
N ILE A 201 -13.44 1.17 -12.42
CA ILE A 201 -12.07 1.44 -11.99
C ILE A 201 -11.09 0.54 -12.76
N PHE A 202 -11.34 -0.77 -12.82
CA PHE A 202 -10.49 -1.70 -13.55
C PHE A 202 -10.48 -1.43 -15.06
N GLN A 203 -11.62 -1.11 -15.67
CA GLN A 203 -11.64 -0.66 -17.06
C GLN A 203 -10.81 0.61 -17.27
N SER A 204 -10.90 1.58 -16.36
CA SER A 204 -10.13 2.83 -16.48
C SER A 204 -8.64 2.61 -16.29
N ALA A 205 -8.23 1.71 -15.38
CA ALA A 205 -6.84 1.32 -15.19
C ALA A 205 -6.29 0.55 -16.41
N TYR A 206 -7.09 -0.37 -16.96
CA TYR A 206 -6.79 -1.14 -18.16
C TYR A 206 -6.63 -0.24 -19.40
N ASP A 207 -7.53 0.72 -19.59
CA ASP A 207 -7.48 1.72 -20.68
C ASP A 207 -6.30 2.72 -20.52
N GLY A 208 -5.52 2.64 -19.44
CA GLY A 208 -4.43 3.57 -19.16
C GLY A 208 -4.89 4.97 -18.75
N LYS A 209 -6.16 5.15 -18.35
CA LYS A 209 -6.74 6.44 -17.93
C LYS A 209 -6.39 6.82 -16.49
N ILE A 210 -5.80 5.89 -15.73
CA ILE A 210 -5.36 6.10 -14.35
C ILE A 210 -3.89 5.70 -14.24
N ASP A 211 -3.06 6.66 -13.80
CA ASP A 211 -1.64 6.44 -13.52
C ASP A 211 -1.47 5.95 -12.07
N THR A 212 -1.74 4.66 -11.84
CA THR A 212 -1.54 4.02 -10.54
C THR A 212 -1.18 2.54 -10.67
N TRP A 213 -0.46 2.01 -9.68
CA TRP A 213 -0.06 0.61 -9.57
C TRP A 213 -0.98 -0.21 -8.64
N ASP A 214 -1.70 0.46 -7.74
CA ASP A 214 -2.49 -0.17 -6.67
C ASP A 214 -3.77 -0.89 -7.17
N TYR A 215 -4.45 -0.35 -8.18
CA TYR A 215 -5.59 -1.02 -8.81
C TYR A 215 -5.18 -2.30 -9.57
N PRO A 216 -4.12 -2.31 -10.41
CA PRO A 216 -3.58 -3.57 -10.94
C PRO A 216 -3.21 -4.59 -9.85
N TRP A 217 -2.69 -4.15 -8.70
CA TRP A 217 -2.39 -5.06 -7.59
C TRP A 217 -3.65 -5.63 -6.94
N THR A 218 -4.66 -4.80 -6.70
CA THR A 218 -5.98 -5.24 -6.21
C THR A 218 -6.61 -6.24 -7.18
N PHE A 219 -6.53 -5.96 -8.49
CA PHE A 219 -6.99 -6.87 -9.53
C PHE A 219 -6.27 -8.22 -9.46
N ALA A 220 -4.93 -8.23 -9.42
CA ALA A 220 -4.13 -9.44 -9.32
C ALA A 220 -4.47 -10.27 -8.09
N CYS A 221 -4.69 -9.64 -6.93
CA CYS A 221 -5.11 -10.34 -5.72
C CYS A 221 -6.50 -10.96 -5.86
N TRP A 222 -7.46 -10.22 -6.43
CA TRP A 222 -8.85 -10.65 -6.50
C TRP A 222 -9.07 -11.79 -7.49
N ILE A 223 -8.40 -11.78 -8.64
CA ILE A 223 -8.52 -12.87 -9.61
C ILE A 223 -7.93 -14.19 -9.09
N GLN A 224 -7.07 -14.14 -8.07
CA GLN A 224 -6.55 -15.30 -7.34
C GLN A 224 -7.40 -15.65 -6.11
N ASN A 225 -8.53 -14.98 -5.89
CA ASN A 225 -9.36 -15.08 -4.69
C ASN A 225 -8.54 -14.88 -3.39
N GLY A 226 -7.49 -14.06 -3.47
CA GLY A 226 -6.55 -13.80 -2.40
C GLY A 226 -7.07 -12.77 -1.40
N LEU A 227 -6.67 -12.94 -0.13
CA LEU A 227 -7.01 -12.06 0.97
C LEU A 227 -5.78 -11.31 1.48
N THR A 228 -6.05 -10.18 2.12
CA THR A 228 -5.06 -9.35 2.80
C THR A 228 -5.32 -9.37 4.29
N ILE A 229 -4.24 -9.43 5.07
CA ILE A 229 -4.30 -9.27 6.51
C ILE A 229 -4.31 -7.78 6.86
N LEU A 230 -5.33 -7.33 7.60
CA LEU A 230 -5.43 -5.97 8.12
C LEU A 230 -5.34 -5.99 9.67
N PRO A 231 -4.53 -5.13 10.28
CA PRO A 231 -4.41 -5.04 11.72
C PRO A 231 -5.70 -4.52 12.34
N ASN A 232 -6.01 -4.97 13.56
CA ASN A 232 -7.19 -4.53 14.29
C ASN A 232 -7.02 -3.13 14.95
N VAL A 233 -5.84 -2.52 14.76
CA VAL A 233 -5.51 -1.12 15.06
C VAL A 233 -4.73 -0.54 13.88
N ASN A 234 -4.68 0.79 13.75
CA ASN A 234 -3.90 1.42 12.68
C ASN A 234 -2.40 1.41 13.04
N LEU A 235 -1.56 0.81 12.20
CA LEU A 235 -0.12 0.71 12.43
C LEU A 235 0.68 1.68 11.55
N VAL A 236 0.10 2.20 10.48
CA VAL A 236 0.75 3.14 9.56
C VAL A 236 -0.11 4.37 9.38
N SER A 237 0.49 5.55 9.46
CA SER A 237 -0.16 6.82 9.16
C SER A 237 0.38 7.35 7.84
N ASN A 238 -0.50 7.57 6.86
CA ASN A 238 -0.10 8.33 5.68
C ASN A 238 -0.05 9.83 6.00
N ILE A 239 1.18 10.37 5.97
CA ILE A 239 1.54 11.76 6.28
C ILE A 239 1.77 12.61 5.02
N GLY A 240 1.45 12.07 3.83
CA GLY A 240 1.68 12.68 2.53
C GLY A 240 0.55 13.58 2.05
N PHE A 241 -0.47 13.81 2.88
CA PHE A 241 -1.57 14.71 2.57
C PHE A 241 -1.11 16.17 2.75
N GLY A 242 -0.89 16.87 1.63
CA GLY A 242 -0.41 18.25 1.60
C GLY A 242 -0.36 18.83 0.18
N GLU A 243 0.18 20.03 0.04
CA GLU A 243 0.31 20.72 -1.27
C GLU A 243 1.25 19.99 -2.24
N ASP A 244 2.24 19.25 -1.72
CA ASP A 244 3.21 18.46 -2.48
C ASP A 244 2.74 17.02 -2.80
N ALA A 245 1.48 16.68 -2.52
CA ALA A 245 0.91 15.37 -2.80
C ALA A 245 0.82 15.06 -4.30
N THR A 246 1.01 13.81 -4.74
CA THR A 246 0.82 13.44 -6.17
C THR A 246 -0.65 13.14 -6.48
N HIS A 247 -1.35 12.47 -5.56
CA HIS A 247 -2.75 12.02 -5.76
C HIS A 247 -3.73 12.57 -4.72
N THR A 248 -3.26 13.21 -3.65
CA THR A 248 -4.09 13.60 -2.48
C THR A 248 -4.16 15.11 -2.22
N ILE A 249 -3.70 15.94 -3.17
CA ILE A 249 -3.70 17.42 -3.07
C ILE A 249 -5.09 17.93 -2.69
N GLY A 250 -5.18 18.69 -1.59
CA GLY A 250 -6.43 19.33 -1.14
C GLY A 250 -7.53 18.36 -0.68
N SER A 251 -7.22 17.07 -0.50
CA SER A 251 -8.24 16.09 -0.10
C SER A 251 -8.54 16.16 1.41
N LYS A 252 -9.82 16.31 1.75
CA LYS A 252 -10.35 16.05 3.11
C LYS A 252 -10.55 14.55 3.34
N SER A 253 -9.55 13.75 2.97
CA SER A 253 -9.65 12.30 3.12
C SER A 253 -9.77 11.97 4.61
N ARG A 254 -10.82 11.22 4.98
CA ARG A 254 -11.06 10.84 6.39
C ARG A 254 -10.01 9.87 6.92
N VAL A 255 -9.21 9.29 6.04
CA VAL A 255 -8.13 8.36 6.36
C VAL A 255 -6.76 9.03 6.32
N ALA A 256 -6.68 10.33 6.02
CA ALA A 256 -5.43 11.09 6.09
C ALA A 256 -4.95 11.22 7.54
N ASN A 257 -3.64 11.04 7.78
CA ASN A 257 -3.02 11.24 9.09
C ASN A 257 -3.73 10.50 10.23
N LEU A 258 -4.27 9.30 9.97
CA LEU A 258 -4.89 8.51 11.03
C LEU A 258 -3.84 8.18 12.10
N PRO A 259 -4.13 8.39 13.39
CA PRO A 259 -3.17 8.13 14.44
C PRO A 259 -2.82 6.65 14.48
N VAL A 260 -1.53 6.36 14.58
CA VAL A 260 -1.06 5.00 14.79
C VAL A 260 -1.26 4.57 16.25
N LYS A 261 -1.35 3.26 16.48
CA LYS A 261 -1.47 2.66 17.81
C LYS A 261 -0.56 1.44 17.92
N GLU A 262 -0.05 1.21 19.12
CA GLU A 262 0.76 0.03 19.42
C GLU A 262 -0.01 -1.28 19.24
N MET A 263 0.66 -2.27 18.64
CA MET A 263 0.21 -3.67 18.61
C MET A 263 0.81 -4.44 19.79
N ASN A 264 -0.03 -5.22 20.48
CA ASN A 264 0.43 -6.12 21.53
C ASN A 264 0.92 -7.46 20.95
N PHE A 265 1.96 -8.01 21.56
CA PHE A 265 2.55 -9.31 21.21
C PHE A 265 2.54 -10.29 22.41
N PRO A 266 2.47 -11.62 22.18
CA PRO A 266 2.37 -12.29 20.87
C PRO A 266 1.05 -11.98 20.16
N LEU A 267 1.04 -12.08 18.82
CA LEU A 267 -0.17 -11.84 18.04
C LEU A 267 -1.24 -12.87 18.41
N LYS A 268 -2.47 -12.40 18.60
CA LYS A 268 -3.63 -13.27 18.79
C LYS A 268 -4.20 -13.62 17.42
N HIS A 269 -3.81 -14.78 16.90
CA HIS A 269 -4.22 -15.27 15.57
C HIS A 269 -5.69 -15.69 15.53
N PRO A 270 -6.45 -15.34 14.47
CA PRO A 270 -7.75 -15.93 14.20
C PRO A 270 -7.67 -17.45 14.03
N LEU A 271 -8.63 -18.19 14.60
CA LEU A 271 -8.71 -19.66 14.47
C LEU A 271 -9.26 -20.14 13.12
N PHE A 272 -9.61 -19.19 12.24
CA PHE A 272 -10.24 -19.43 10.96
C PHE A 272 -9.75 -18.39 9.96
N LEU A 273 -9.79 -18.73 8.68
CA LEU A 273 -9.49 -17.82 7.58
C LEU A 273 -10.81 -17.44 6.89
N LEU A 274 -11.51 -16.47 7.46
CA LEU A 274 -12.75 -15.93 6.91
C LEU A 274 -12.61 -14.43 6.68
N ARG A 275 -13.03 -13.99 5.49
CA ARG A 275 -13.12 -12.57 5.14
C ARG A 275 -14.10 -11.86 6.07
N HIS A 276 -13.70 -10.71 6.59
CA HIS A 276 -14.52 -9.88 7.46
C HIS A 276 -15.44 -8.94 6.65
N VAL A 277 -16.56 -9.48 6.15
CA VAL A 277 -17.48 -8.78 5.24
C VAL A 277 -17.95 -7.41 5.78
N GLU A 278 -18.25 -7.29 7.07
CA GLU A 278 -18.71 -6.03 7.67
C GLU A 278 -17.62 -4.94 7.70
N ALA A 279 -16.34 -5.34 7.80
CA ALA A 279 -15.22 -4.42 7.74
C ALA A 279 -15.00 -3.94 6.30
N ASP A 280 -15.11 -4.87 5.34
CA ASP A 280 -15.01 -4.57 3.91
C ASP A 280 -16.15 -3.64 3.45
N ASN A 281 -17.39 -3.88 3.87
CA ASN A 281 -18.52 -3.02 3.56
C ASN A 281 -18.33 -1.61 4.13
N PHE A 282 -17.86 -1.51 5.38
CA PHE A 282 -17.54 -0.22 5.98
C PHE A 282 -16.45 0.54 5.23
N THR A 283 -15.37 -0.15 4.84
CA THR A 283 -14.33 0.41 3.98
C THR A 283 -14.93 0.93 2.69
N TYR A 284 -15.79 0.13 2.03
CA TYR A 284 -16.43 0.53 0.79
C TYR A 284 -17.26 1.80 0.95
N ASP A 285 -18.14 1.84 1.95
CA ASP A 285 -19.02 2.99 2.16
C ASP A 285 -18.26 4.28 2.47
N ASN A 286 -17.17 4.19 3.22
CA ASN A 286 -16.42 5.36 3.67
C ASN A 286 -15.36 5.83 2.66
N ASN A 287 -14.71 4.91 1.95
CA ASN A 287 -13.53 5.22 1.12
C ASN A 287 -13.81 5.16 -0.39
N TYR A 288 -14.79 4.36 -0.83
CA TYR A 288 -15.05 4.15 -2.26
C TYR A 288 -16.40 4.73 -2.70
N ALA A 289 -17.49 4.47 -1.97
CA ALA A 289 -18.85 4.88 -2.33
C ALA A 289 -19.06 6.41 -2.24
N SER A 290 -18.44 7.07 -1.25
CA SER A 290 -18.55 8.51 -0.99
C SER A 290 -18.08 9.40 -2.15
N ASN A 291 -17.27 8.86 -3.07
CA ASN A 291 -16.85 9.55 -4.29
C ASN A 291 -17.92 9.61 -5.40
N LEU A 292 -19.04 8.89 -5.29
CA LEU A 292 -20.17 8.99 -6.23
C LEU A 292 -21.06 10.21 -5.93
N LEU A 293 -21.30 10.53 -4.66
CA LEU A 293 -22.12 11.68 -4.24
C LEU A 293 -21.40 13.02 -4.45
N LEU A 294 -20.08 13.07 -4.22
CA LEU A 294 -19.27 14.26 -4.53
C LEU A 294 -19.25 14.59 -6.03
N ARG A 295 -19.35 13.57 -6.90
CA ARG A 295 -19.44 13.75 -8.36
C ARG A 295 -20.80 14.30 -8.83
N PHE A 296 -21.89 14.01 -8.12
CA PHE A 296 -23.21 14.58 -8.43
C PHE A 296 -23.28 16.09 -8.13
N ASN A 297 -22.73 16.52 -6.98
CA ASN A 297 -22.72 17.94 -6.61
C ASN A 297 -21.81 18.80 -7.50
N ASN A 298 -20.72 18.25 -8.02
CA ASN A 298 -19.84 18.97 -8.93
C ASN A 298 -20.42 19.11 -10.36
N LYS A 299 -21.28 18.19 -10.80
CA LYS A 299 -22.02 18.32 -12.07
C LYS A 299 -23.09 19.41 -12.03
N ILE A 300 -23.79 19.59 -10.90
CA ILE A 300 -24.81 20.65 -10.75
C ILE A 300 -24.15 22.04 -10.72
N LYS A 301 -22.96 22.17 -10.12
CA LYS A 301 -22.19 23.43 -10.14
C LYS A 301 -21.62 23.81 -11.50
N GLN A 302 -21.40 22.85 -12.41
CA GLN A 302 -20.99 23.13 -13.80
C GLN A 302 -22.16 23.50 -14.71
N ILE A 303 -23.41 23.29 -14.30
CA ILE A 303 -24.61 23.65 -15.08
C ILE A 303 -25.17 25.03 -14.65
N LEU A 304 -24.73 25.55 -13.52
CA LEU A 304 -25.21 26.82 -12.93
C LEU A 304 -24.15 27.93 -12.93
N ASN A 305 -23.04 27.76 -13.65
CA ASN A 305 -22.04 28.79 -13.94
C ASN A 305 -21.79 28.88 -15.44
#